data_AF-A0A2D8INM3-F1
#
_entry.id   AF-A0A2D8INM3-F1
#
_cell.length_a   1.000
_cell.length_b   1.000
_cell.length_c   1.000
_cell.angle_alpha   90.00
_cell.angle_beta   90.00
_cell.angle_gamma   90.00
#
_symmetry.space_group_name_H-M   'P 1'
#
loop_
_entity.id
_entity.type
_entity.pdbx_description
1 polymer ?
#
loop_
_entity_poly.entity_id
_entity_poly.type
_entity_poly.pdbx_seq_one_letter_code
_entity_poly.pdbx_strand_id
1 'polypeptide(L)'
;MINTRSDCNAPVWIYLLSLSSFLAGALGFVGYLLPNLPVPPSLMVAPDGSLALLLGGVLFTSVLAGKRGWRLTSGMILLGLSAYSLLHNVLAGEHGSGDSLLTTGERLATLPASCVGLLGIVGLLGFGSRMGRVTAAFVGLLGISVGVYIAGMLLNDYQSDGRLVQIAGFKLVSAVFCSAYGFFLVVLSKKSEMVRDCLEKRSAIIGAIGITATFILLIASSGVSHLERHQIARYLANHHAAMLRHDMAAAFRLIDRLANRWVALEYRVPAPLLETEITRYFSDAKSLRGLRVLGPSGRHILDQSKTAEDKGWLQKQLLRPESQRQAEALQSGHASFVWLLPDQDKPLHALLLLAPDGGGGSLFVAHFDLEELLPSFADASDRGFLVHFASDHSISHPEEPSGHEHQEELYERVLVDSASSPPLYVHIVGGPVSILSPEGVLVPLIIVFGLLVTYLLIKGQILLDARTRAVSALRAKDDRIQSLFYQSPEAVFELSIDGRYLAVNDIATSITGLIEDNLGEVTYHDVLCSDNITESDYKRFDQAFKKTCQWPFTLTHFWPIKLTHPVWSNRSFSVSVDSS
;
A
#
# COMPACT_ATOMS: atom_id res chain seq x y z
N MET A 1 -0.29 -10.65 -40.43
CA MET A 1 -0.70 -11.41 -39.21
C MET A 1 -0.22 -10.80 -37.87
N ILE A 2 0.27 -9.54 -37.84
CA ILE A 2 0.85 -8.91 -36.63
C ILE A 2 -0.20 -8.19 -35.76
N ASN A 3 -1.43 -8.01 -36.27
CA ASN A 3 -2.40 -7.08 -35.68
C ASN A 3 -3.25 -7.62 -34.51
N THR A 4 -3.08 -8.87 -34.07
CA THR A 4 -3.97 -9.47 -33.04
C THR A 4 -3.42 -9.41 -31.61
N ARG A 5 -2.13 -9.11 -31.39
CA ARG A 5 -1.52 -9.06 -30.04
C ARG A 5 -1.30 -7.64 -29.47
N SER A 6 -1.56 -6.58 -30.23
CA SER A 6 -1.44 -5.19 -29.74
C SER A 6 -2.44 -4.86 -28.62
N ASP A 7 -3.59 -5.54 -28.59
CA ASP A 7 -4.70 -5.21 -27.70
C ASP A 7 -4.61 -5.85 -26.30
N CYS A 8 -3.45 -6.40 -25.95
CA CYS A 8 -3.16 -7.05 -24.68
C CYS A 8 -3.08 -6.11 -23.45
N ASN A 9 -3.59 -4.88 -23.52
CA ASN A 9 -3.53 -3.91 -22.40
C ASN A 9 -4.47 -4.30 -21.26
N ALA A 10 -5.75 -4.52 -21.58
CA ALA A 10 -6.77 -4.87 -20.59
C ALA A 10 -6.44 -6.14 -19.77
N PRO A 11 -6.06 -7.29 -20.36
CA PRO A 11 -5.76 -8.50 -19.58
C PRO A 11 -4.58 -8.32 -18.62
N VAL A 12 -3.55 -7.56 -19.00
CA VAL A 12 -2.41 -7.29 -18.11
C VAL A 12 -2.86 -6.44 -16.92
N TRP A 13 -3.64 -5.38 -17.14
CA TRP A 13 -4.14 -4.56 -16.04
C TRP A 13 -5.10 -5.31 -15.11
N ILE A 14 -5.96 -6.18 -15.64
CA ILE A 14 -6.83 -7.05 -14.83
C ILE A 14 -5.97 -8.01 -13.99
N TYR A 15 -4.90 -8.56 -14.57
CA TYR A 15 -3.97 -9.44 -13.86
C TYR A 15 -3.25 -8.72 -12.72
N LEU A 16 -2.74 -7.51 -12.99
CA LEU A 16 -2.10 -6.68 -11.97
C LEU A 16 -3.05 -6.32 -10.82
N LEU A 17 -4.29 -5.91 -11.13
CA LEU A 17 -5.30 -5.63 -10.11
C LEU A 17 -5.66 -6.87 -9.29
N SER A 18 -5.80 -8.01 -9.96
CA SER A 18 -6.16 -9.27 -9.32
C SER A 18 -5.09 -9.70 -8.31
N LEU A 19 -3.82 -9.62 -8.69
CA LEU A 19 -2.72 -10.00 -7.80
C LEU A 19 -2.47 -8.95 -6.71
N SER A 20 -2.59 -7.65 -7.00
CA SER A 20 -2.46 -6.61 -6.00
C SER A 20 -3.57 -6.68 -4.95
N SER A 21 -4.81 -6.97 -5.35
CA SER A 21 -5.89 -7.18 -4.39
C SER A 21 -5.72 -8.46 -3.58
N PHE A 22 -5.21 -9.53 -4.19
CA PHE A 22 -4.91 -10.77 -3.46
C PHE A 22 -3.85 -10.51 -2.37
N LEU A 23 -2.74 -9.84 -2.73
CA LEU A 23 -1.67 -9.53 -1.79
C LEU A 23 -2.07 -8.48 -0.74
N ALA A 24 -2.84 -7.47 -1.10
CA ALA A 24 -3.38 -6.49 -0.16
C ALA A 24 -4.33 -7.15 0.86
N GLY A 25 -5.25 -8.01 0.39
CA GLY A 25 -6.14 -8.76 1.27
C GLY A 25 -5.39 -9.76 2.16
N ALA A 26 -4.39 -10.46 1.62
CA ALA A 26 -3.55 -11.37 2.39
C ALA A 26 -2.74 -10.62 3.47
N LEU A 27 -2.13 -9.48 3.11
CA LEU A 27 -1.36 -8.67 4.04
C LEU A 27 -2.24 -8.07 5.14
N GLY A 28 -3.42 -7.56 4.79
CA GLY A 28 -4.41 -7.09 5.76
C GLY A 28 -4.80 -8.19 6.74
N PHE A 29 -5.17 -9.37 6.24
CA PHE A 29 -5.57 -10.51 7.06
C PHE A 29 -4.43 -11.01 7.97
N VAL A 30 -3.20 -11.11 7.45
CA VAL A 30 -2.01 -11.47 8.23
C VAL A 30 -1.70 -10.42 9.30
N GLY A 31 -1.89 -9.13 8.99
CA GLY A 31 -1.72 -8.04 9.96
C GLY A 31 -2.63 -8.19 11.18
N TYR A 32 -3.89 -8.59 10.99
CA TYR A 32 -4.80 -8.88 12.11
C TYR A 32 -4.40 -10.13 12.91
N LEU A 33 -3.85 -11.15 12.26
CA LEU A 33 -3.39 -12.38 12.92
C LEU A 33 -2.09 -12.19 13.71
N LEU A 34 -1.21 -11.30 13.22
CA LEU A 34 0.10 -11.02 13.79
C LEU A 34 0.24 -9.50 14.02
N PRO A 35 -0.23 -8.98 15.17
CA PRO A 35 -0.24 -7.54 15.45
C PRO A 35 1.16 -6.89 15.39
N ASN A 36 2.21 -7.69 15.62
CA ASN A 36 3.60 -7.22 15.61
C ASN A 36 4.19 -7.03 14.20
N LEU A 37 3.47 -7.41 13.14
CA LEU A 37 3.92 -7.17 11.77
C LEU A 37 3.67 -5.70 11.41
N PRO A 38 4.68 -4.97 10.92
CA PRO A 38 4.54 -3.56 10.56
C PRO A 38 3.81 -3.41 9.22
N VAL A 39 2.53 -3.80 9.19
CA VAL A 39 1.66 -3.59 8.03
C VAL A 39 1.31 -2.11 7.96
N PRO A 40 1.48 -1.46 6.79
CA PRO A 40 1.17 -0.04 6.69
C PRO A 40 -0.31 0.19 7.00
N PRO A 41 -0.65 1.08 7.96
CA PRO A 41 -2.03 1.30 8.41
C PRO A 41 -2.97 1.70 7.27
N SER A 42 -2.42 2.36 6.25
CA SER A 42 -3.11 2.75 5.03
C SER A 42 -3.70 1.58 4.24
N LEU A 43 -3.06 0.41 4.29
CA LEU A 43 -3.51 -0.81 3.61
C LEU A 43 -4.39 -1.70 4.50
N MET A 44 -4.45 -1.43 5.81
CA MET A 44 -5.29 -2.19 6.73
C MET A 44 -6.76 -1.81 6.51
N VAL A 45 -7.49 -2.69 5.82
CA VAL A 45 -8.94 -2.67 5.69
C VAL A 45 -9.53 -3.60 6.75
N ALA A 46 -10.77 -3.36 7.21
CA ALA A 46 -11.47 -4.25 8.14
C ALA A 46 -11.25 -5.75 7.81
N PRO A 47 -11.17 -6.65 8.81
CA PRO A 47 -10.82 -8.07 8.60
C PRO A 47 -11.68 -8.75 7.53
N ASP A 48 -12.99 -8.54 7.58
CA ASP A 48 -13.94 -9.08 6.59
C ASP A 48 -13.72 -8.43 5.20
N GLY A 49 -13.31 -7.16 5.16
CA GLY A 49 -12.89 -6.47 3.93
C GLY A 49 -11.59 -7.01 3.34
N SER A 50 -10.64 -7.41 4.18
CA SER A 50 -9.39 -8.08 3.76
C SER A 50 -9.68 -9.44 3.11
N LEU A 51 -10.60 -10.22 3.68
CA LEU A 51 -11.10 -11.46 3.06
C LEU A 51 -11.79 -11.19 1.73
N ALA A 52 -12.63 -10.14 1.65
CA ALA A 52 -13.31 -9.76 0.41
C ALA A 52 -12.31 -9.36 -0.70
N LEU A 53 -11.24 -8.63 -0.37
CA LEU A 53 -10.17 -8.28 -1.31
C LEU A 53 -9.38 -9.52 -1.78
N LEU A 54 -9.08 -10.45 -0.88
CA LEU A 54 -8.40 -11.70 -1.20
C LEU A 54 -9.24 -12.52 -2.18
N LEU A 55 -10.52 -12.73 -1.86
CA LEU A 55 -11.47 -13.48 -2.69
C LEU A 55 -11.78 -12.78 -4.01
N GLY A 56 -11.82 -11.45 -4.04
CA GLY A 56 -11.92 -10.64 -5.25
C GLY A 56 -10.72 -10.88 -6.17
N GLY A 57 -9.50 -10.91 -5.62
CA GLY A 57 -8.29 -11.29 -6.33
C GLY A 57 -8.41 -12.67 -6.97
N VAL A 58 -8.81 -13.68 -6.20
CA VAL A 58 -9.05 -15.06 -6.70
C VAL A 58 -10.11 -15.08 -7.80
N LEU A 59 -11.20 -14.31 -7.65
CA LEU A 59 -12.27 -14.22 -8.63
C LEU A 59 -11.74 -13.73 -9.98
N PHE A 60 -11.03 -12.61 -10.03
CA PHE A 60 -10.49 -12.09 -11.29
C PHE A 60 -9.41 -13.00 -11.91
N THR A 61 -8.55 -13.62 -11.10
CA THR A 61 -7.59 -14.62 -11.60
C THR A 61 -8.32 -15.83 -12.20
N SER A 62 -9.40 -16.30 -11.58
CA SER A 62 -10.19 -17.42 -12.09
C SER A 62 -10.87 -17.11 -13.43
N VAL A 63 -11.26 -15.85 -13.63
CA VAL A 63 -11.87 -15.36 -14.87
C VAL A 63 -10.82 -15.29 -15.99
N LEU A 64 -9.63 -14.77 -15.70
CA LEU A 64 -8.49 -14.75 -16.62
C LEU A 64 -8.05 -16.16 -17.00
N ALA A 65 -7.94 -17.07 -16.03
CA ALA A 65 -7.53 -18.45 -16.25
C ALA A 65 -8.63 -19.35 -16.87
N GLY A 66 -9.85 -18.83 -17.05
CA GLY A 66 -10.99 -19.59 -17.58
C GLY A 66 -11.49 -20.73 -16.68
N LYS A 67 -11.06 -20.79 -15.41
CA LYS A 67 -11.38 -21.89 -14.48
C LYS A 67 -12.72 -21.67 -13.78
N ARG A 68 -13.79 -22.29 -14.31
CA ARG A 68 -15.16 -22.15 -13.77
C ARG A 68 -15.29 -22.56 -12.30
N GLY A 69 -14.59 -23.61 -11.85
CA GLY A 69 -14.67 -24.09 -10.46
C GLY A 69 -14.27 -23.02 -9.44
N TRP A 70 -13.07 -22.47 -9.58
CA TRP A 70 -12.53 -21.42 -8.71
C TRP A 70 -13.39 -20.15 -8.72
N ARG A 71 -13.99 -19.81 -9.87
CA ARG A 71 -14.91 -18.67 -10.00
C ARG A 71 -16.20 -18.85 -9.20
N LEU A 72 -16.78 -20.06 -9.27
CA LEU A 72 -18.00 -20.39 -8.56
C LEU A 72 -17.74 -20.44 -7.04
N THR A 73 -16.64 -21.07 -6.62
CA THR A 73 -16.30 -21.17 -5.20
C THR A 73 -16.04 -19.79 -4.60
N SER A 74 -15.25 -18.93 -5.26
CA SER A 74 -15.01 -17.56 -4.77
C SER A 74 -16.30 -16.73 -4.75
N GLY A 75 -17.15 -16.85 -5.77
CA GLY A 75 -18.46 -16.17 -5.81
C GLY A 75 -19.40 -16.60 -4.70
N MET A 76 -19.47 -17.91 -4.40
CA MET A 76 -20.27 -18.45 -3.29
C MET A 76 -19.77 -17.96 -1.93
N ILE A 77 -18.45 -17.95 -1.71
CA ILE A 77 -17.87 -17.49 -0.43
C ILE A 77 -18.13 -15.99 -0.26
N LEU A 78 -17.93 -15.16 -1.30
CA LEU A 78 -18.24 -13.71 -1.26
C LEU A 78 -19.72 -13.45 -0.94
N LEU A 79 -20.63 -14.23 -1.53
CA LEU A 79 -22.06 -14.13 -1.22
C LEU A 79 -22.39 -14.55 0.21
N GLY A 80 -21.76 -15.62 0.71
CA GLY A 80 -21.90 -16.04 2.10
C GLY A 80 -21.43 -14.98 3.09
N LEU A 81 -20.27 -14.39 2.83
CA LEU A 81 -19.71 -13.29 3.62
C LEU A 81 -20.66 -12.07 3.62
N SER A 82 -21.12 -11.65 2.44
CA SER A 82 -22.07 -10.53 2.30
C SER A 82 -23.39 -10.78 3.03
N ALA A 83 -23.98 -11.97 2.86
CA ALA A 83 -25.23 -12.33 3.51
C ALA A 83 -25.10 -12.38 5.04
N TYR A 84 -23.97 -12.91 5.53
CA TYR A 84 -23.65 -12.92 6.96
C TYR A 84 -23.56 -11.50 7.52
N SER A 85 -22.77 -10.62 6.90
CA SER A 85 -22.60 -9.24 7.37
C SER A 85 -23.91 -8.44 7.28
N LEU A 86 -24.67 -8.55 6.19
CA LEU A 86 -25.95 -7.85 6.03
C LEU A 86 -26.99 -8.32 7.04
N LEU A 87 -27.13 -9.63 7.25
CA LEU A 87 -28.08 -10.19 8.22
C LEU A 87 -27.75 -9.71 9.63
N HIS A 88 -26.45 -9.70 9.99
CA HIS A 88 -26.02 -9.24 11.30
C HIS A 88 -26.21 -7.74 11.49
N ASN A 89 -25.94 -6.92 10.47
CA ASN A 89 -26.13 -5.47 10.54
C ASN A 89 -27.62 -5.09 10.70
N VAL A 90 -28.54 -5.88 10.11
CA VAL A 90 -29.99 -5.70 10.28
C VAL A 90 -30.44 -6.12 11.68
N LEU A 91 -29.88 -7.21 12.24
CA LEU A 91 -30.29 -7.74 13.55
C LEU A 91 -29.75 -6.95 14.75
N ALA A 92 -28.49 -6.49 14.69
CA ALA A 92 -27.80 -5.86 15.81
C ALA A 92 -27.66 -4.33 15.68
N GLY A 93 -28.10 -3.75 14.56
CA GLY A 93 -27.87 -2.35 14.22
C GLY A 93 -26.47 -2.10 13.64
N GLU A 94 -26.35 -1.11 12.76
CA GLU A 94 -25.12 -0.81 12.01
C GLU A 94 -23.95 -0.32 12.89
N HIS A 95 -24.25 0.20 14.08
CA HIS A 95 -23.29 0.67 15.08
C HIS A 95 -23.13 -0.31 16.27
N GLY A 96 -23.78 -1.47 16.20
CA GLY A 96 -23.68 -2.49 17.23
C GLY A 96 -22.31 -3.16 17.16
N SER A 97 -21.51 -2.96 18.22
CA SER A 97 -20.19 -3.54 18.54
C SER A 97 -20.21 -5.07 18.68
N GLY A 98 -20.79 -5.77 17.71
CA GLY A 98 -20.61 -7.21 17.61
C GLY A 98 -19.37 -7.47 16.79
N ASP A 99 -18.43 -8.20 17.35
CA ASP A 99 -17.32 -8.72 16.57
C ASP A 99 -17.83 -9.70 15.52
N SER A 100 -17.11 -9.81 14.40
CA SER A 100 -17.33 -10.86 13.42
C SER A 100 -17.03 -12.21 14.06
N LEU A 101 -17.95 -13.17 13.92
CA LEU A 101 -17.74 -14.54 14.42
C LEU A 101 -16.65 -15.28 13.62
N LEU A 102 -16.33 -14.79 12.42
CA LEU A 102 -15.35 -15.37 11.50
C LEU A 102 -13.93 -14.83 11.71
N THR A 103 -13.81 -13.54 12.04
CA THR A 103 -12.51 -12.84 12.10
C THR A 103 -12.23 -12.18 13.45
N THR A 104 -13.14 -12.32 14.41
CA THR A 104 -13.06 -11.75 15.78
C THR A 104 -12.79 -10.24 15.79
N GLY A 105 -13.18 -9.53 14.73
CA GLY A 105 -12.99 -8.09 14.59
C GLY A 105 -14.05 -7.42 13.73
N GLU A 106 -13.77 -6.22 13.23
CA GLU A 106 -14.74 -5.40 12.48
C GLU A 106 -15.38 -6.12 11.29
N ARG A 107 -16.72 -6.03 11.24
CA ARG A 107 -17.53 -6.55 10.14
C ARG A 107 -17.62 -5.56 8.99
N LEU A 108 -17.95 -6.06 7.80
CA LEU A 108 -18.33 -5.21 6.68
C LEU A 108 -19.60 -4.40 7.02
N ALA A 109 -19.52 -3.08 6.94
CA ALA A 109 -20.70 -2.22 6.99
C ALA A 109 -21.66 -2.50 5.82
N THR A 110 -22.88 -1.99 5.89
CA THR A 110 -23.96 -2.33 4.95
C THR A 110 -23.59 -2.06 3.48
N LEU A 111 -22.94 -0.93 3.20
CA LEU A 111 -22.57 -0.51 1.86
C LEU A 111 -21.43 -1.37 1.26
N PRO A 112 -20.28 -1.57 1.94
CA PRO A 112 -19.27 -2.56 1.52
C PRO A 112 -19.85 -3.97 1.34
N ALA A 113 -20.65 -4.45 2.30
CA ALA A 113 -21.24 -5.79 2.24
C ALA A 113 -22.15 -5.96 1.01
N SER A 114 -22.91 -4.93 0.64
CA SER A 114 -23.75 -4.92 -0.56
C SER A 114 -22.91 -5.00 -1.84
N CYS A 115 -21.83 -4.21 -1.95
CA CYS A 115 -20.91 -4.27 -3.09
C CYS A 115 -20.26 -5.65 -3.24
N VAL A 116 -19.83 -6.24 -2.13
CA VAL A 116 -19.25 -7.60 -2.08
C VAL A 116 -20.26 -8.65 -2.53
N GLY A 117 -21.51 -8.54 -2.09
CA GLY A 117 -22.60 -9.45 -2.50
C GLY A 117 -22.87 -9.38 -3.99
N LEU A 118 -22.98 -8.16 -4.55
CA LEU A 118 -23.14 -7.94 -5.99
C LEU A 118 -21.96 -8.53 -6.80
N LEU A 119 -20.73 -8.37 -6.31
CA LEU A 119 -19.55 -8.98 -6.93
C LEU A 119 -19.63 -10.52 -6.90
N GLY A 120 -20.10 -11.10 -5.79
CA GLY A 120 -20.35 -12.53 -5.68
C GLY A 120 -21.39 -13.05 -6.69
N ILE A 121 -22.49 -12.33 -6.90
CA ILE A 121 -23.50 -12.65 -7.93
C ILE A 121 -22.89 -12.66 -9.33
N VAL A 122 -22.04 -11.67 -9.64
CA VAL A 122 -21.31 -11.62 -10.93
C VAL A 122 -20.39 -12.83 -11.08
N GLY A 123 -19.72 -13.27 -10.01
CA GLY A 123 -18.90 -14.49 -10.02
C GLY A 123 -19.68 -15.76 -10.35
N LEU A 124 -20.92 -15.88 -9.84
CA LEU A 124 -21.80 -17.02 -10.12
C LEU A 124 -22.28 -17.02 -11.58
N LEU A 125 -22.86 -15.91 -12.04
CA LEU A 125 -23.40 -15.78 -13.39
C LEU A 125 -22.31 -15.87 -14.46
N GLY A 126 -21.13 -15.29 -14.18
CA GLY A 126 -20.00 -15.21 -15.10
C GLY A 126 -20.28 -14.39 -16.36
N PHE A 127 -19.33 -14.40 -17.29
CA PHE A 127 -19.35 -13.55 -18.49
C PHE A 127 -19.78 -14.28 -19.78
N GLY A 128 -20.25 -15.53 -19.66
CA GLY A 128 -20.64 -16.35 -20.82
C GLY A 128 -22.07 -16.10 -21.31
N SER A 129 -22.97 -15.64 -20.43
CA SER A 129 -24.38 -15.37 -20.78
C SER A 129 -24.61 -13.87 -21.03
N ARG A 130 -25.66 -13.54 -21.81
CA ARG A 130 -26.07 -12.13 -22.01
C ARG A 130 -26.46 -11.47 -20.68
N MET A 131 -27.19 -12.19 -19.83
CA MET A 131 -27.57 -11.71 -18.51
C MET A 131 -26.34 -11.43 -17.64
N GLY A 132 -25.37 -12.35 -17.59
CA GLY A 132 -24.14 -12.17 -16.81
C GLY A 132 -23.28 -10.98 -17.24
N ARG A 133 -23.26 -10.67 -18.55
CA ARG A 133 -22.58 -9.46 -19.06
C ARG A 133 -23.31 -8.18 -18.67
N VAL A 134 -24.64 -8.16 -18.76
CA VAL A 134 -25.45 -7.00 -18.37
C VAL A 134 -25.34 -6.75 -16.87
N THR A 135 -25.43 -7.78 -16.03
CA THR A 135 -25.26 -7.65 -14.59
C THR A 135 -23.85 -7.18 -14.22
N ALA A 136 -22.81 -7.71 -14.87
CA ALA A 136 -21.44 -7.23 -14.67
C ALA A 136 -21.27 -5.76 -15.06
N ALA A 137 -21.88 -5.30 -16.16
CA ALA A 137 -21.83 -3.90 -16.56
C ALA A 137 -22.54 -2.98 -15.55
N PHE A 138 -23.72 -3.39 -15.07
CA PHE A 138 -24.49 -2.64 -14.07
C PHE A 138 -23.76 -2.55 -12.73
N VAL A 139 -23.31 -3.70 -12.19
CA VAL A 139 -22.50 -3.74 -10.95
C VAL A 139 -21.21 -2.96 -11.13
N GLY A 140 -20.60 -3.03 -12.31
CA GLY A 140 -19.40 -2.29 -12.64
C GLY A 140 -19.57 -0.77 -12.57
N LEU A 141 -20.64 -0.24 -13.19
CA LEU A 141 -20.99 1.18 -13.11
C LEU A 141 -21.30 1.62 -11.68
N LEU A 142 -22.05 0.82 -10.92
CA LEU A 142 -22.36 1.09 -9.53
C LEU A 142 -21.07 1.17 -8.68
N GLY A 143 -20.17 0.20 -8.83
CA GLY A 143 -18.89 0.18 -8.12
C GLY A 143 -17.99 1.39 -8.42
N ILE A 144 -17.94 1.83 -9.69
CA ILE A 144 -17.23 3.07 -10.05
C ILE A 144 -17.85 4.26 -9.33
N SER A 145 -19.17 4.45 -9.44
CA SER A 145 -19.87 5.59 -8.84
C SER A 145 -19.69 5.63 -7.33
N VAL A 146 -19.88 4.51 -6.63
CA VAL A 146 -19.70 4.40 -5.18
C VAL A 146 -18.25 4.69 -4.78
N GLY A 147 -17.28 4.02 -5.40
CA GLY A 147 -15.89 4.19 -5.02
C GLY A 147 -15.35 5.60 -5.30
N VAL A 148 -15.72 6.22 -6.42
CA VAL A 148 -15.30 7.60 -6.74
C VAL A 148 -15.97 8.61 -5.81
N TYR A 149 -17.27 8.43 -5.52
CA TYR A 149 -18.00 9.30 -4.60
C TYR A 149 -17.39 9.27 -3.19
N ILE A 150 -17.17 8.06 -2.65
CA ILE A 150 -16.56 7.90 -1.33
C ILE A 150 -15.12 8.42 -1.30
N ALA A 151 -14.31 8.11 -2.31
CA ALA A 151 -12.95 8.65 -2.39
C ALA A 151 -12.93 10.19 -2.44
N GLY A 152 -13.85 10.81 -3.19
CA GLY A 152 -14.00 12.26 -3.22
C GLY A 152 -14.41 12.85 -1.87
N MET A 153 -15.32 12.21 -1.15
CA MET A 153 -15.74 12.65 0.18
C MET A 153 -14.60 12.54 1.19
N LEU A 154 -13.83 11.45 1.17
CA LEU A 154 -12.66 11.25 2.02
C LEU A 154 -11.56 12.29 1.74
N LEU A 155 -11.35 12.65 0.47
CA LEU A 155 -10.39 13.69 0.09
C LEU A 155 -10.83 15.08 0.55
N ASN A 156 -12.14 15.35 0.51
CA ASN A 156 -12.70 16.61 1.00
C ASN A 156 -12.58 16.71 2.53
N ASP A 157 -12.87 15.63 3.24
CA ASP A 157 -12.74 15.54 4.71
C ASP A 157 -11.29 15.72 5.17
N TYR A 158 -10.34 15.14 4.44
CA TYR A 158 -8.91 15.36 4.67
C TYR A 158 -8.50 16.82 4.49
N GLN A 159 -9.11 17.56 3.57
CA GLN A 159 -8.80 18.99 3.39
C GLN A 159 -9.38 19.86 4.52
N SER A 160 -10.50 19.47 5.13
CA SER A 160 -11.09 20.21 6.25
C SER A 160 -10.41 19.91 7.58
N ASP A 161 -10.20 18.63 7.92
CA ASP A 161 -9.78 18.20 9.26
C ASP A 161 -8.38 17.56 9.29
N GLY A 162 -7.70 17.45 8.15
CA GLY A 162 -6.35 16.86 8.05
C GLY A 162 -6.27 15.36 8.33
N ARG A 163 -7.42 14.69 8.54
CA ARG A 163 -7.54 13.28 8.91
C ARG A 163 -8.42 12.55 7.89
N LEU A 164 -8.06 11.30 7.55
CA LEU A 164 -8.88 10.43 6.71
C LEU A 164 -9.77 9.56 7.60
N VAL A 165 -10.98 10.02 7.89
CA VAL A 165 -11.96 9.26 8.70
C VAL A 165 -12.66 8.22 7.83
N GLN A 166 -12.95 7.02 8.37
CA GLN A 166 -13.75 6.02 7.68
C GLN A 166 -15.19 6.51 7.44
N ILE A 167 -15.64 6.52 6.18
CA ILE A 167 -16.98 6.97 5.80
C ILE A 167 -17.79 5.78 5.28
N ALA A 168 -18.95 5.52 5.89
CA ALA A 168 -19.85 4.42 5.52
C ALA A 168 -19.15 3.03 5.46
N GLY A 169 -18.16 2.81 6.32
CA GLY A 169 -17.36 1.57 6.37
C GLY A 169 -16.31 1.41 5.27
N PHE A 170 -16.04 2.45 4.47
CA PHE A 170 -14.98 2.46 3.48
C PHE A 170 -13.75 3.26 3.96
N LYS A 171 -12.57 2.70 3.71
CA LYS A 171 -11.29 3.41 3.74
C LYS A 171 -10.90 3.82 2.32
N LEU A 172 -9.97 4.76 2.17
CA LEU A 172 -9.53 5.24 0.85
C LEU A 172 -9.07 4.09 -0.06
N VAL A 173 -8.31 3.13 0.48
CA VAL A 173 -7.84 1.97 -0.29
C VAL A 173 -8.98 1.07 -0.75
N SER A 174 -9.98 0.78 0.10
CA SER A 174 -11.12 -0.04 -0.31
C SER A 174 -12.01 0.68 -1.34
N ALA A 175 -12.12 2.00 -1.27
CA ALA A 175 -12.80 2.81 -2.27
C ALA A 175 -12.09 2.74 -3.64
N VAL A 176 -10.76 2.85 -3.66
CA VAL A 176 -9.94 2.73 -4.89
C VAL A 176 -10.09 1.33 -5.51
N PHE A 177 -10.01 0.26 -4.71
CA PHE A 177 -10.23 -1.09 -5.21
C PHE A 177 -11.66 -1.30 -5.73
N CYS A 178 -12.67 -0.73 -5.06
CA CYS A 178 -14.06 -0.79 -5.50
C CYS A 178 -14.25 -0.14 -6.88
N SER A 179 -13.69 1.07 -7.09
CA SER A 179 -13.71 1.73 -8.39
C SER A 179 -12.95 0.95 -9.46
N ALA A 180 -11.77 0.42 -9.11
CA ALA A 180 -10.95 -0.37 -10.03
C ALA A 180 -11.69 -1.65 -10.47
N TYR A 181 -12.27 -2.40 -9.52
CA TYR A 181 -13.11 -3.56 -9.83
C TYR A 181 -14.30 -3.19 -10.71
N GLY A 182 -14.97 -2.09 -10.38
CA GLY A 182 -16.08 -1.59 -11.18
C GLY A 182 -15.68 -1.34 -12.64
N PHE A 183 -14.56 -0.65 -12.84
CA PHE A 183 -13.99 -0.37 -14.17
C PHE A 183 -13.71 -1.65 -14.96
N PHE A 184 -13.03 -2.63 -14.35
CA PHE A 184 -12.72 -3.86 -15.06
C PHE A 184 -13.94 -4.73 -15.34
N LEU A 185 -14.95 -4.75 -14.46
CA LEU A 185 -16.22 -5.43 -14.76
C LEU A 185 -16.89 -4.85 -16.01
N VAL A 186 -16.88 -3.51 -16.18
CA VAL A 186 -17.39 -2.87 -17.40
C VAL A 186 -16.55 -3.28 -18.62
N VAL A 187 -15.22 -3.33 -18.51
CA VAL A 187 -14.35 -3.77 -19.61
C VAL A 187 -14.60 -5.24 -19.99
N LEU A 188 -14.68 -6.14 -19.01
CA LEU A 188 -14.97 -7.56 -19.22
C LEU A 188 -16.37 -7.79 -19.80
N SER A 189 -17.36 -6.96 -19.46
CA SER A 189 -18.71 -7.06 -20.02
C SER A 189 -18.73 -6.90 -21.54
N LYS A 190 -17.80 -6.10 -22.08
CA LYS A 190 -17.68 -5.80 -23.52
C LYS A 190 -16.69 -6.72 -24.25
N LYS A 191 -15.60 -7.16 -23.60
CA LYS A 191 -14.45 -7.83 -24.25
C LYS A 191 -14.13 -9.24 -23.70
N SER A 192 -15.13 -9.94 -23.14
CA SER A 192 -14.99 -11.25 -22.46
C SER A 192 -14.14 -12.31 -23.20
N GLU A 193 -14.31 -12.47 -24.52
CA GLU A 193 -13.62 -13.51 -25.30
C GLU A 193 -12.15 -13.18 -25.58
N MET A 194 -11.80 -11.90 -25.71
CA MET A 194 -10.46 -11.45 -26.10
C MET A 194 -9.43 -11.51 -24.94
N VAL A 195 -9.91 -11.64 -23.71
CA VAL A 195 -9.10 -11.50 -22.50
C VAL A 195 -8.38 -12.82 -22.12
N ARG A 196 -8.83 -13.98 -22.61
CA ARG A 196 -8.34 -15.30 -22.20
C ARG A 196 -6.99 -15.73 -22.80
N ASP A 197 -6.67 -15.30 -24.02
CA ASP A 197 -5.55 -15.88 -24.79
C ASP A 197 -4.27 -15.03 -24.81
N CYS A 198 -4.25 -13.94 -24.06
CA CYS A 198 -3.16 -12.97 -24.14
C CYS A 198 -1.98 -13.26 -23.18
N LEU A 199 -2.25 -13.81 -21.99
CA LEU A 199 -1.23 -13.91 -20.93
C LEU A 199 -0.58 -15.30 -20.91
N GLU A 200 0.68 -15.38 -21.35
CA GLU A 200 1.45 -16.61 -21.27
C GLU A 200 1.98 -16.85 -19.85
N LYS A 201 2.21 -18.13 -19.49
CA LYS A 201 2.66 -18.53 -18.15
C LYS A 201 3.94 -17.79 -17.72
N ARG A 202 4.88 -17.57 -18.64
CA ARG A 202 6.14 -16.86 -18.34
C ARG A 202 5.90 -15.40 -17.97
N SER A 203 5.11 -14.68 -18.78
CA SER A 203 4.74 -13.28 -18.49
C SER A 203 3.96 -13.16 -17.18
N ALA A 204 3.08 -14.12 -16.87
CA ALA A 204 2.35 -14.16 -15.60
C ALA A 204 3.29 -14.34 -14.39
N ILE A 205 4.27 -15.25 -14.46
CA ILE A 205 5.26 -15.46 -13.38
C ILE A 205 6.08 -14.19 -13.13
N ILE A 206 6.54 -13.52 -14.19
CA ILE A 206 7.30 -12.27 -14.06
C ILE A 206 6.45 -11.18 -13.41
N GLY A 207 5.18 -11.07 -13.82
CA GLY A 207 4.22 -10.19 -13.18
C GLY A 207 4.00 -10.52 -11.70
N ALA A 208 3.97 -11.82 -11.36
CA ALA A 208 3.82 -12.25 -9.98
C ALA A 208 5.00 -11.84 -9.11
N ILE A 209 6.22 -12.12 -9.57
CA ILE A 209 7.45 -11.73 -8.88
C ILE A 209 7.51 -10.22 -8.69
N GLY A 210 7.17 -9.43 -9.72
CA GLY A 210 7.19 -7.96 -9.65
C GLY A 210 6.24 -7.38 -8.59
N ILE A 211 4.98 -7.84 -8.54
CA ILE A 211 4.04 -7.37 -7.53
C ILE A 211 4.45 -7.87 -6.15
N THR A 212 4.86 -9.14 -6.00
CA THR A 212 5.33 -9.64 -4.70
C THR A 212 6.53 -8.85 -4.19
N ALA A 213 7.50 -8.53 -5.05
CA ALA A 213 8.64 -7.68 -4.68
C ALA A 213 8.19 -6.27 -4.26
N THR A 214 7.18 -5.70 -4.93
CA THR A 214 6.58 -4.41 -4.56
C THR A 214 5.96 -4.46 -3.17
N PHE A 215 5.23 -5.53 -2.83
CA PHE A 215 4.64 -5.72 -1.50
C PHE A 215 5.70 -5.97 -0.42
N ILE A 216 6.78 -6.71 -0.72
CA ILE A 216 7.92 -6.88 0.20
C ILE A 216 8.57 -5.52 0.50
N LEU A 217 8.83 -4.72 -0.54
CA LEU A 217 9.39 -3.38 -0.38
C LEU A 217 8.47 -2.49 0.46
N LEU A 218 7.17 -2.64 0.31
CA LEU A 218 6.16 -1.89 1.05
C LEU A 218 6.11 -2.29 2.54
N ILE A 219 6.24 -3.58 2.87
CA ILE A 219 6.39 -4.03 4.27
C ILE A 219 7.69 -3.50 4.87
N ALA A 220 8.80 -3.59 4.13
CA ALA A 220 10.10 -3.08 4.60
C ALA A 220 10.04 -1.56 4.84
N SER A 221 9.47 -0.80 3.90
CA SER A 221 9.28 0.64 4.02
C SER A 221 8.38 1.00 5.21
N SER A 222 7.27 0.27 5.39
CA SER A 222 6.37 0.47 6.53
C SER A 222 7.06 0.20 7.86
N GLY A 223 7.87 -0.86 7.95
CA GLY A 223 8.66 -1.16 9.14
C GLY A 223 9.66 -0.06 9.51
N VAL A 224 10.32 0.53 8.50
CA VAL A 224 11.22 1.67 8.72
C VAL A 224 10.45 2.88 9.24
N SER A 225 9.31 3.24 8.63
CA SER A 225 8.48 4.36 9.08
C SER A 225 7.94 4.17 10.50
N HIS A 226 7.56 2.95 10.86
CA HIS A 226 7.11 2.62 12.21
C HIS A 226 8.24 2.79 13.26
N LEU A 227 9.45 2.33 12.94
CA LEU A 227 10.63 2.51 13.81
C LEU A 227 10.99 3.98 13.99
N GLU A 228 10.96 4.76 12.90
CA GLU A 228 11.24 6.20 12.93
C GLU A 228 10.22 6.95 13.82
N ARG A 229 8.94 6.59 13.73
CA ARG A 229 7.90 7.16 14.59
C ARG A 229 8.10 6.87 16.06
N HIS A 230 8.46 5.63 16.43
CA HIS A 230 8.83 5.34 17.81
C HIS A 230 10.04 6.15 18.28
N GLN A 231 11.02 6.39 17.41
CA GLN A 231 12.17 7.23 17.76
C GLN A 231 11.78 8.69 17.99
N ILE A 232 10.92 9.26 17.12
CA ILE A 232 10.39 10.62 17.29
C ILE A 232 9.56 10.71 18.57
N ALA A 233 8.67 9.75 18.81
CA ALA A 233 7.85 9.69 20.02
C ALA A 233 8.72 9.59 21.29
N ARG A 234 9.75 8.75 21.29
CA ARG A 234 10.75 8.68 22.38
C ARG A 234 11.45 10.00 22.63
N TYR A 235 11.86 10.67 21.57
CA TYR A 235 12.52 11.96 21.69
C TYR A 235 11.58 12.99 22.32
N LEU A 236 10.33 13.09 21.83
CA LEU A 236 9.32 14.01 22.36
C LEU A 236 8.97 13.69 23.82
N ALA A 237 8.75 12.41 24.15
CA ALA A 237 8.44 11.97 25.51
C ALA A 237 9.55 12.35 26.49
N ASN A 238 10.80 12.06 26.13
CA ASN A 238 11.96 12.39 26.97
C ASN A 238 12.16 13.90 27.09
N HIS A 239 11.97 14.65 26.00
CA HIS A 239 12.10 16.10 26.00
C HIS A 239 11.08 16.76 26.95
N HIS A 240 9.80 16.40 26.83
CA HIS A 240 8.75 16.93 27.70
C HIS A 240 8.90 16.47 29.15
N ALA A 241 9.26 15.19 29.38
CA ALA A 241 9.53 14.70 30.73
C ALA A 241 10.71 15.42 31.39
N ALA A 242 11.79 15.69 30.64
CA ALA A 242 12.96 16.41 31.14
C ALA A 242 12.64 17.87 31.46
N MET A 243 11.85 18.54 30.61
CA MET A 243 11.41 19.92 30.82
C MET A 243 10.55 20.03 32.07
N LEU A 244 9.52 19.19 32.18
CA LEU A 244 8.64 19.19 33.36
C LEU A 244 9.42 18.87 34.65
N ARG A 245 10.36 17.92 34.61
CA ARG A 245 11.26 17.64 35.73
C ARG A 245 12.12 18.86 36.11
N HIS A 246 12.64 19.58 35.12
CA HIS A 246 13.42 20.79 35.36
C HIS A 246 12.59 21.87 36.06
N ASP A 247 11.37 22.11 35.59
CA ASP A 247 10.47 23.14 36.10
C ASP A 247 9.89 22.79 37.47
N MET A 248 9.53 21.52 37.70
CA MET A 248 9.15 21.02 39.03
C MET A 248 10.31 21.18 40.03
N ALA A 249 11.54 20.87 39.63
CA ALA A 249 12.71 21.09 40.49
C ALA A 249 12.96 22.59 40.76
N ALA A 250 12.68 23.47 39.80
CA ALA A 250 12.76 24.93 39.99
C ALA A 250 11.67 25.44 40.96
N ALA A 251 10.44 24.95 40.82
CA ALA A 251 9.31 25.23 41.71
C ALA A 251 9.59 24.77 43.15
N PHE A 252 10.11 23.55 43.31
CA PHE A 252 10.60 23.04 44.60
C PHE A 252 11.65 23.97 45.21
N ARG A 253 12.71 24.33 44.47
CA ARG A 253 13.78 25.23 44.95
C ARG A 253 13.24 26.61 45.34
N LEU A 254 12.14 27.07 44.75
CA LEU A 254 11.51 28.34 45.10
C LEU A 254 10.81 28.26 46.47
N ILE A 255 10.05 27.18 46.73
CA ILE A 255 9.38 26.95 48.01
C ILE A 255 10.36 26.57 49.11
N ASP A 256 11.38 25.76 48.81
CA ASP A 256 12.44 25.38 49.75
C ASP A 256 13.23 26.60 50.24
N ARG A 257 13.60 27.52 49.34
CA ARG A 257 14.25 28.78 49.72
C ARG A 257 13.35 29.66 50.61
N LEU A 258 12.04 29.67 50.36
CA LEU A 258 11.08 30.39 51.22
C LEU A 258 11.00 29.74 52.60
N ALA A 259 10.89 28.41 52.64
CA ALA A 259 10.78 27.66 53.88
C ALA A 259 12.02 27.82 54.77
N ASN A 260 13.23 27.64 54.21
CA ASN A 260 14.49 27.81 54.93
C ASN A 260 14.68 29.25 55.45
N ARG A 261 14.24 30.25 54.68
CA ARG A 261 14.26 31.65 55.14
C ARG A 261 13.32 31.87 56.33
N TRP A 262 12.15 31.24 56.34
CA TRP A 262 11.18 31.35 57.44
C TRP A 262 11.59 30.56 58.68
N VAL A 263 12.26 29.42 58.51
CA VAL A 263 12.92 28.67 59.60
C VAL A 263 13.95 29.54 60.30
N ALA A 264 14.80 30.24 59.54
CA ALA A 264 15.81 31.14 60.09
C ALA A 264 15.22 32.32 60.89
N LEU A 265 13.96 32.67 60.63
CA LEU A 265 13.19 33.69 61.36
C LEU A 265 12.33 33.08 62.49
N GLU A 266 12.50 31.80 62.82
CA GLU A 266 11.69 31.05 63.78
C GLU A 266 10.17 31.19 63.53
N TYR A 267 9.78 31.28 62.25
CA TYR A 267 8.39 31.50 61.81
C TYR A 267 7.75 32.79 62.35
N ARG A 268 8.54 33.78 62.78
CA ARG A 268 8.08 35.10 63.23
C ARG A 268 8.28 36.15 62.13
N VAL A 269 7.57 35.98 61.02
CA VAL A 269 7.64 36.89 59.87
C VAL A 269 6.78 38.13 60.16
N PRO A 270 7.33 39.37 60.08
CA PRO A 270 6.54 40.58 60.23
C PRO A 270 5.46 40.69 59.16
N ALA A 271 4.24 41.11 59.54
CA ALA A 271 3.11 41.28 58.63
C ALA A 271 3.43 42.04 57.31
N PRO A 272 4.13 43.19 57.31
CA PRO A 272 4.44 43.89 56.06
C PRO A 272 5.43 43.14 55.15
N LEU A 273 6.34 42.35 55.73
CA LEU A 273 7.27 41.51 54.98
C LEU A 273 6.52 40.32 54.37
N LEU A 274 5.64 39.69 55.15
CA LEU A 274 4.81 38.58 54.73
C LEU A 274 3.96 38.94 53.50
N GLU A 275 3.22 40.05 53.54
CA GLU A 275 2.37 40.47 52.41
C GLU A 275 3.19 40.77 51.15
N THR A 276 4.32 41.48 51.30
CA THR A 276 5.19 41.84 50.18
C THR A 276 5.80 40.60 49.53
N GLU A 277 6.25 39.65 50.35
CA GLU A 277 6.87 38.42 49.93
C GLU A 277 5.87 37.51 49.21
N ILE A 278 4.71 37.26 49.80
CA ILE A 278 3.71 36.38 49.20
C ILE A 278 3.17 36.96 47.89
N THR A 279 2.96 38.27 47.82
CA THR A 279 2.55 38.94 46.57
C THR A 279 3.57 38.73 45.45
N ARG A 280 4.87 38.83 45.74
CA ARG A 280 5.95 38.58 44.76
C ARG A 280 6.00 37.12 44.33
N TYR A 281 5.85 36.18 45.26
CA TYR A 281 5.87 34.76 44.92
C TYR A 281 4.72 34.38 43.98
N PHE A 282 3.51 34.90 44.22
CA PHE A 282 2.36 34.66 43.33
C PHE A 282 2.45 35.41 42.00
N SER A 283 3.14 36.56 41.93
CA SER A 283 3.37 37.28 40.67
C SER A 283 4.45 36.62 39.82
N ASP A 284 5.51 36.13 40.44
CA ASP A 284 6.71 35.64 39.75
C ASP A 284 6.53 34.17 39.32
N ALA A 285 5.83 33.37 40.12
CA ALA A 285 5.46 31.99 39.77
C ALA A 285 3.99 31.93 39.32
N LYS A 286 3.77 31.95 38.01
CA LYS A 286 2.42 31.84 37.43
C LYS A 286 1.71 30.54 37.85
N SER A 287 2.43 29.42 37.77
CA SER A 287 1.95 28.09 38.14
C SER A 287 1.60 27.95 39.62
N LEU A 288 2.11 28.80 40.53
CA LEU A 288 1.78 28.76 41.95
C LEU A 288 0.36 29.30 42.16
N ARG A 289 -0.57 28.44 42.58
CA ARG A 289 -1.99 28.74 42.80
C ARG A 289 -2.33 28.96 44.27
N GLY A 290 -1.66 28.25 45.17
CA GLY A 290 -1.87 28.38 46.61
C GLY A 290 -0.64 28.03 47.44
N LEU A 291 -0.55 28.61 48.63
CA LEU A 291 0.47 28.32 49.62
C LEU A 291 -0.14 28.32 51.01
N ARG A 292 0.05 27.22 51.73
CA ARG A 292 -0.32 27.05 53.13
C ARG A 292 0.90 26.63 53.94
N VAL A 293 1.06 27.22 55.12
CA VAL A 293 2.17 26.93 56.02
C VAL A 293 1.62 26.59 57.39
N LEU A 294 1.97 25.40 57.86
CA LEU A 294 1.67 24.90 59.19
C LEU A 294 2.95 24.95 60.02
N GLY A 295 2.93 25.70 61.11
CA GLY A 295 4.05 25.79 62.04
C GLY A 295 4.18 24.58 62.95
N PRO A 296 5.19 24.58 63.83
CA PRO A 296 5.32 23.58 64.90
C PRO A 296 4.01 23.45 65.67
N SER A 297 3.62 22.21 65.99
CA SER A 297 2.38 21.89 66.72
C SER A 297 1.08 22.13 65.95
N GLY A 298 1.13 22.29 64.62
CA GLY A 298 -0.06 22.52 63.78
C GLY A 298 -0.59 23.95 63.83
N ARG A 299 0.19 24.91 64.36
CA ARG A 299 -0.19 26.33 64.36
C ARG A 299 -0.29 26.84 62.94
N HIS A 300 -1.46 27.35 62.56
CA HIS A 300 -1.67 27.93 61.23
C HIS A 300 -0.88 29.25 61.07
N ILE A 301 0.07 29.30 60.13
CA ILE A 301 0.89 30.50 59.87
C ILE A 301 0.39 31.25 58.64
N LEU A 302 0.16 30.54 57.53
CA LEU A 302 -0.28 31.13 56.26
C LEU A 302 -1.30 30.22 55.58
N ASP A 303 -2.31 30.82 54.95
CA ASP A 303 -3.20 30.17 53.98
C ASP A 303 -3.68 31.21 52.97
N GLN A 304 -2.97 31.26 51.85
CA GLN A 304 -3.24 32.19 50.77
C GLN A 304 -3.31 31.44 49.44
N SER A 305 -4.23 31.86 48.58
CA SER A 305 -4.39 31.31 47.23
C SER A 305 -4.80 32.42 46.28
N LYS A 306 -4.53 32.25 44.98
CA LYS A 306 -4.85 33.23 43.94
C LYS A 306 -6.36 33.44 43.82
N THR A 307 -7.14 32.36 43.91
CA THR A 307 -8.60 32.41 43.83
C THR A 307 -9.25 31.70 45.02
N ALA A 308 -10.54 31.99 45.24
CA ALA A 308 -11.35 31.26 46.22
C ALA A 308 -11.55 29.79 45.84
N GLU A 309 -11.56 29.47 44.54
CA GLU A 309 -11.63 28.09 44.04
C GLU A 309 -10.36 27.31 44.40
N ASP A 310 -9.17 27.88 44.14
CA ASP A 310 -7.88 27.26 44.48
C ASP A 310 -7.78 26.97 45.99
N LYS A 311 -8.24 27.93 46.81
CA LYS A 311 -8.29 27.76 48.26
C LYS A 311 -9.19 26.59 48.69
N GLY A 312 -10.39 26.51 48.12
CA GLY A 312 -11.33 25.42 48.39
C GLY A 312 -10.80 24.07 47.92
N TRP A 313 -10.16 24.04 46.75
CA TRP A 313 -9.53 22.84 46.21
C TRP A 313 -8.39 22.37 47.12
N LEU A 314 -7.43 23.23 47.47
CA LEU A 314 -6.30 22.90 48.35
C LEU A 314 -6.77 22.30 49.69
N GLN A 315 -7.78 22.92 50.31
CA GLN A 315 -8.35 22.42 51.58
C GLN A 315 -8.98 21.03 51.42
N LYS A 316 -9.75 20.82 50.36
CA LYS A 316 -10.38 19.53 50.06
C LYS A 316 -9.33 18.44 49.83
N GLN A 317 -8.27 18.74 49.09
CA GLN A 317 -7.23 17.75 48.78
C GLN A 317 -6.34 17.40 49.99
N LEU A 318 -6.07 18.36 50.88
CA LEU A 318 -5.32 18.12 52.12
C LEU A 318 -6.06 17.20 53.11
N LEU A 319 -7.38 17.17 53.05
CA LEU A 319 -8.21 16.29 53.88
C LEU A 319 -8.24 14.83 53.39
N ARG A 320 -7.67 14.54 52.20
CA ARG A 320 -7.63 13.16 51.70
C ARG A 320 -6.70 12.28 52.54
N PRO A 321 -7.05 10.98 52.73
CA PRO A 321 -6.23 10.05 53.52
C PRO A 321 -4.82 9.85 52.97
N GLU A 322 -4.61 10.00 51.66
CA GLU A 322 -3.27 9.91 51.06
C GLU A 322 -2.41 11.12 51.41
N SER A 323 -2.95 12.34 51.26
CA SER A 323 -2.29 13.59 51.62
C SER A 323 -1.89 13.63 53.10
N GLN A 324 -2.76 13.15 53.99
CA GLN A 324 -2.47 13.06 55.43
C GLN A 324 -1.35 12.07 55.73
N ARG A 325 -1.40 10.86 55.16
CA ARG A 325 -0.33 9.85 55.33
C ARG A 325 1.02 10.37 54.88
N GLN A 326 1.05 11.08 53.75
CA GLN A 326 2.29 11.64 53.19
C GLN A 326 2.81 12.82 54.03
N ALA A 327 1.92 13.67 54.55
CA ALA A 327 2.29 14.73 55.48
C ALA A 327 2.90 14.17 56.79
N GLU A 328 2.34 13.11 57.34
CA GLU A 328 2.86 12.42 58.54
C GLU A 328 4.22 11.74 58.26
N ALA A 329 4.39 11.13 57.07
CA ALA A 329 5.65 10.54 56.64
C ALA A 329 6.79 11.57 56.54
N LEU A 330 6.49 12.78 56.05
CA LEU A 330 7.45 13.89 56.02
C LEU A 330 7.83 14.37 57.42
N GLN A 331 6.85 14.49 58.33
CA GLN A 331 7.11 14.92 59.71
C GLN A 331 7.91 13.90 60.54
N SER A 332 7.81 12.61 60.19
CA SER A 332 8.59 11.53 60.82
C SER A 332 10.01 11.39 60.28
N GLY A 333 10.42 12.23 59.32
CA GLY A 333 11.80 12.32 58.83
C GLY A 333 12.19 11.29 57.76
N HIS A 334 11.21 10.62 57.14
CA HIS A 334 11.48 9.62 56.08
C HIS A 334 11.76 10.25 54.71
N ALA A 335 11.32 11.49 54.48
CA ALA A 335 11.61 12.29 53.28
C ALA A 335 11.52 13.79 53.62
N SER A 336 12.21 14.65 52.85
CA SER A 336 12.17 16.11 53.05
C SER A 336 11.06 16.79 52.24
N PHE A 337 10.64 16.18 51.13
CA PHE A 337 9.54 16.66 50.31
C PHE A 337 8.85 15.53 49.52
N VAL A 338 7.62 15.77 49.07
CA VAL A 338 6.90 14.88 48.15
C VAL A 338 5.97 15.71 47.26
N TRP A 339 5.85 15.30 46.00
CA TRP A 339 4.82 15.80 45.10
C TRP A 339 3.59 14.89 45.16
N LEU A 340 2.40 15.45 45.36
CA LEU A 340 1.15 14.70 45.29
C LEU A 340 0.30 15.17 44.13
N LEU A 341 -0.33 14.22 43.44
CA LEU A 341 -1.31 14.48 42.40
C LEU A 341 -2.66 13.91 42.84
N PRO A 342 -3.35 14.61 43.76
CA PRO A 342 -4.48 14.03 44.47
C PRO A 342 -5.76 13.98 43.62
N ASP A 343 -5.86 14.75 42.55
CA ASP A 343 -7.10 14.91 41.79
C ASP A 343 -7.06 14.17 40.46
N GLN A 344 -7.99 13.22 40.25
CA GLN A 344 -8.08 12.46 38.99
C GLN A 344 -8.75 13.28 37.88
N ASP A 345 -9.65 14.19 38.24
CA ASP A 345 -10.35 15.06 37.29
C ASP A 345 -9.44 16.21 36.79
N LYS A 346 -8.41 16.56 37.58
CA LYS A 346 -7.43 17.61 37.30
C LYS A 346 -6.00 17.07 37.47
N PRO A 347 -5.51 16.21 36.57
CA PRO A 347 -4.26 15.46 36.75
C PRO A 347 -2.99 16.31 36.74
N LEU A 348 -3.06 17.55 36.26
CA LEU A 348 -1.93 18.50 36.27
C LEU A 348 -1.93 19.44 37.49
N HIS A 349 -2.93 19.34 38.37
CA HIS A 349 -2.91 20.07 39.64
C HIS A 349 -2.13 19.28 40.69
N ALA A 350 -0.98 19.80 41.08
CA ALA A 350 -0.06 19.14 41.99
C ALA A 350 0.06 19.87 43.34
N LEU A 351 0.25 19.11 44.41
CA LEU A 351 0.61 19.60 45.73
C LEU A 351 2.07 19.26 46.03
N LEU A 352 2.87 20.26 46.32
CA LEU A 352 4.19 20.07 46.90
C LEU A 352 4.07 20.16 48.42
N LEU A 353 4.36 19.06 49.11
CA LEU A 353 4.56 19.07 50.56
C LEU A 353 6.04 19.07 50.87
N LEU A 354 6.45 19.98 51.74
CA LEU A 354 7.84 20.20 52.13
C LEU A 354 7.93 20.34 53.65
N ALA A 355 8.79 19.53 54.27
CA ALA A 355 9.18 19.67 55.66
C ALA A 355 10.62 20.22 55.69
N PRO A 356 10.82 21.50 56.05
CA PRO A 356 12.16 22.09 56.02
C PRO A 356 13.02 21.57 57.19
N ASP A 357 14.32 21.43 56.92
CA ASP A 357 15.29 20.95 57.90
C ASP A 357 15.39 21.92 59.09
N GLY A 358 15.31 21.39 60.31
CA GLY A 358 15.32 22.22 61.53
C GLY A 358 14.00 22.93 61.84
N GLY A 359 12.93 22.67 61.07
CA GLY A 359 11.64 23.34 61.20
C GLY A 359 10.70 22.86 62.32
N GLY A 360 11.16 21.98 63.22
CA GLY A 360 10.39 21.55 64.39
C GLY A 360 9.01 20.94 64.08
N GLY A 361 8.87 20.25 62.94
CA GLY A 361 7.61 19.65 62.50
C GLY A 361 6.71 20.56 61.65
N SER A 362 7.20 21.72 61.21
CA SER A 362 6.48 22.58 60.26
C SER A 362 6.29 21.92 58.91
N LEU A 363 5.20 22.24 58.21
CA LEU A 363 4.88 21.73 56.89
C LEU A 363 4.47 22.87 55.96
N PHE A 364 5.15 22.96 54.82
CA PHE A 364 4.78 23.83 53.72
C PHE A 364 3.99 23.01 52.71
N VAL A 365 2.85 23.54 52.29
CA VAL A 365 1.99 22.95 51.27
C VAL A 365 1.77 23.98 50.18
N ALA A 366 2.36 23.75 49.01
CA ALA A 366 2.18 24.60 47.84
C ALA A 366 1.32 23.88 46.79
N HIS A 367 0.31 24.57 46.25
CA HIS A 367 -0.52 24.10 45.15
C HIS A 367 0.00 24.72 43.86
N PHE A 368 0.39 23.85 42.92
CA PHE A 368 0.83 24.20 41.59
C PHE A 368 -0.13 23.70 40.52
N ASP A 369 -0.29 24.49 39.48
CA ASP A 369 -0.86 24.09 38.19
C ASP A 369 0.29 23.81 37.22
N LEU A 370 0.53 22.52 36.94
CA LEU A 370 1.63 22.09 36.07
C LEU A 370 1.35 22.38 34.59
N GLU A 371 0.11 22.65 34.20
CA GLU A 371 -0.22 23.02 32.82
C GLU A 371 0.42 24.36 32.45
N GLU A 372 0.45 25.32 33.38
CA GLU A 372 1.10 26.61 33.18
C GLU A 372 2.64 26.54 33.15
N LEU A 373 3.22 25.40 33.55
CA LEU A 373 4.67 25.15 33.42
C LEU A 373 5.04 24.59 32.05
N LEU A 374 4.07 24.08 31.28
CA LEU A 374 4.32 23.47 29.99
C LEU A 374 4.29 24.55 28.90
N PRO A 375 5.28 24.61 27.98
CA PRO A 375 5.17 25.46 26.81
C PRO A 375 3.97 25.02 25.96
N SER A 376 3.37 25.97 25.23
CA SER A 376 2.24 25.71 24.32
C SER A 376 2.55 24.50 23.43
N PHE A 377 1.71 23.46 23.51
CA PHE A 377 1.84 22.15 22.87
C PHE A 377 1.80 22.15 21.33
N ALA A 378 1.92 23.32 20.69
CA ALA A 378 1.71 23.50 19.26
C ALA A 378 2.67 22.68 18.38
N ASP A 379 3.90 22.40 18.85
CA ASP A 379 4.93 21.70 18.05
C ASP A 379 4.68 20.18 17.91
N ALA A 380 4.03 19.54 18.89
CA ALA A 380 3.79 18.09 18.84
C ALA A 380 2.59 17.75 17.94
N SER A 381 1.53 18.58 17.98
CA SER A 381 0.33 18.37 17.16
C SER A 381 0.62 18.49 15.66
N ASP A 382 1.56 19.35 15.28
CA ASP A 382 1.95 19.56 13.87
C ASP A 382 2.58 18.30 13.24
N ARG A 383 3.16 17.41 14.08
CA ARG A 383 3.75 16.13 13.65
C ARG A 383 2.82 14.93 13.80
N GLY A 384 1.53 15.17 14.06
CA GLY A 384 0.54 14.10 14.22
C GLY A 384 0.67 13.31 15.52
N PHE A 385 1.37 13.86 16.53
CA PHE A 385 1.47 13.32 17.87
C PHE A 385 0.70 14.18 18.87
N LEU A 386 0.04 13.53 19.82
CA LEU A 386 -0.57 14.14 20.99
C LEU A 386 0.21 13.74 22.24
N VAL A 387 0.48 14.73 23.07
CA VAL A 387 1.19 14.56 24.34
C VAL A 387 0.14 14.55 25.45
N HIS A 388 0.01 13.43 26.14
CA HIS A 388 -0.88 13.31 27.29
C HIS A 388 -0.05 13.11 28.56
N PHE A 389 -0.43 13.78 29.64
CA PHE A 389 0.16 13.59 30.96
C PHE A 389 -0.85 12.83 31.81
N ALA A 390 -0.42 11.72 32.40
CA ALA A 390 -1.28 10.93 33.27
C ALA A 390 -0.51 10.46 34.51
N SER A 391 -1.24 10.32 35.60
CA SER A 391 -0.77 9.64 36.80
C SER A 391 -1.36 8.23 36.83
N ASP A 392 -0.65 7.28 37.45
CA ASP A 392 -0.85 5.81 37.36
C ASP A 392 -2.28 5.29 37.64
N HIS A 393 -3.21 6.13 38.08
CA HIS A 393 -4.61 5.78 38.36
C HIS A 393 -5.61 6.14 37.26
N SER A 394 -5.24 6.93 36.25
CA SER A 394 -6.15 7.29 35.14
C SER A 394 -5.95 6.43 33.89
N ILE A 395 -5.07 5.43 33.96
CA ILE A 395 -4.97 4.40 32.93
C ILE A 395 -5.76 3.20 33.44
N SER A 396 -7.09 3.29 33.38
CA SER A 396 -7.74 2.19 32.66
C SER A 396 -6.89 2.07 31.41
N HIS A 397 -6.18 0.94 31.26
CA HIS A 397 -5.69 0.54 29.95
C HIS A 397 -6.75 1.04 28.97
N PRO A 398 -6.45 1.79 27.90
CA PRO A 398 -7.29 1.56 26.74
C PRO A 398 -7.27 0.02 26.66
N GLU A 399 -8.37 -0.63 27.09
CA GLU A 399 -8.53 -2.08 27.04
C GLU A 399 -7.84 -2.46 25.76
N GLU A 400 -6.88 -3.39 25.72
CA GLU A 400 -6.34 -3.86 24.44
C GLU A 400 -7.55 -4.05 23.51
N PRO A 401 -7.86 -3.09 22.62
CA PRO A 401 -9.14 -3.11 21.98
C PRO A 401 -8.82 -3.99 20.80
N SER A 402 -9.32 -5.20 20.88
CA SER A 402 -9.38 -6.14 19.78
C SER A 402 -9.96 -5.43 18.56
N GLY A 403 -9.10 -4.87 17.71
CA GLY A 403 -9.51 -4.21 16.48
C GLY A 403 -8.74 -2.93 16.20
N HIS A 404 -8.12 -2.87 15.03
CA HIS A 404 -7.47 -1.68 14.45
C HIS A 404 -8.47 -0.57 14.07
N GLU A 405 -9.43 -0.25 14.95
CA GLU A 405 -10.37 0.84 14.78
C GLU A 405 -9.83 2.09 15.50
N HIS A 406 -9.23 2.99 14.71
CA HIS A 406 -9.12 4.43 14.99
C HIS A 406 -8.48 4.92 16.30
N GLN A 407 -7.86 4.06 17.12
CA GLN A 407 -7.20 4.49 18.34
C GLN A 407 -5.73 4.77 18.09
N GLU A 408 -5.43 6.07 17.97
CA GLU A 408 -4.30 6.71 18.61
C GLU A 408 -3.39 5.73 19.40
N GLU A 409 -2.32 5.28 18.74
CA GLU A 409 -1.44 4.24 19.28
C GLU A 409 -0.52 4.88 20.33
N LEU A 410 -0.37 4.23 21.49
CA LEU A 410 0.60 4.67 22.49
C LEU A 410 2.01 4.30 22.01
N TYR A 411 2.76 5.29 21.53
CA TYR A 411 4.09 5.06 20.99
C TYR A 411 5.15 4.96 22.09
N GLU A 412 5.05 5.77 23.14
CA GLU A 412 6.03 5.78 24.23
C GLU A 412 5.42 6.29 25.55
N ARG A 413 5.93 5.76 26.67
CA ARG A 413 5.65 6.21 28.03
C ARG A 413 6.96 6.50 28.76
N VAL A 414 7.11 7.71 29.31
CA VAL A 414 8.30 8.10 30.08
C VAL A 414 7.92 8.62 31.46
N LEU A 415 8.61 8.15 32.50
CA LEU A 415 8.43 8.61 33.88
C LEU A 415 9.04 10.01 34.07
N VAL A 416 8.26 10.94 34.63
CA VAL A 416 8.68 12.32 34.93
C VAL A 416 9.35 12.41 36.30
N ASP A 417 8.70 11.93 37.35
CA ASP A 417 9.27 11.98 38.70
C ASP A 417 8.87 10.74 39.50
N SER A 418 9.86 10.10 40.13
CA SER A 418 9.63 8.99 41.06
C SER A 418 9.27 9.48 42.46
N ALA A 419 9.56 10.75 42.79
CA ALA A 419 9.23 11.37 44.08
C ALA A 419 7.78 11.87 44.14
N SER A 420 6.99 11.68 43.08
CA SER A 420 5.56 11.97 43.08
C SER A 420 4.73 10.75 43.50
N SER A 421 3.67 10.97 44.27
CA SER A 421 2.68 9.95 44.63
C SER A 421 1.30 10.42 44.17
N PRO A 422 0.67 9.74 43.18
CA PRO A 422 1.22 8.70 42.29
C PRO A 422 2.33 9.19 41.33
N PRO A 423 3.12 8.28 40.70
CA PRO A 423 4.13 8.64 39.70
C PRO A 423 3.49 9.31 38.47
N LEU A 424 4.15 10.35 37.97
CA LEU A 424 3.71 11.10 36.80
C LEU A 424 4.38 10.60 35.52
N TYR A 425 3.61 10.35 34.47
CA TYR A 425 4.09 9.90 33.17
C TYR A 425 3.73 10.86 32.04
N VAL A 426 4.61 10.91 31.04
CA VAL A 426 4.32 11.48 29.72
C VAL A 426 4.01 10.35 28.76
N HIS A 427 2.87 10.45 28.09
CA HIS A 427 2.41 9.56 27.04
C HIS A 427 2.45 10.28 25.71
N ILE A 428 3.08 9.66 24.73
CA ILE A 428 3.02 10.13 23.35
C ILE A 428 2.10 9.19 22.58
N VAL A 429 1.05 9.77 22.05
CA VAL A 429 0.01 9.06 21.32
C VAL A 429 0.02 9.59 19.89
N GLY A 430 -0.10 8.72 18.90
CA GLY A 430 0.00 9.13 17.49
C GLY A 430 -1.07 8.48 16.62
N GLY A 431 -1.63 9.26 15.69
CA GLY A 431 -2.57 8.75 14.70
C GLY A 431 -1.86 8.04 13.54
N PRO A 432 -2.58 7.22 12.74
CA PRO A 432 -2.03 6.62 11.52
C PRO A 432 -1.53 7.70 10.55
N VAL A 433 -0.44 7.43 9.82
CA VAL A 433 0.05 8.36 8.79
C VAL A 433 -1.00 8.48 7.69
N SER A 434 -1.47 9.69 7.42
CA SER A 434 -2.30 9.95 6.25
C SER A 434 -1.51 9.70 4.97
N ILE A 435 -2.09 8.96 4.02
CA ILE A 435 -1.46 8.59 2.72
C ILE A 435 -1.09 9.82 1.87
N LEU A 436 -1.73 10.95 2.15
CA LEU A 436 -1.60 12.22 1.43
C LEU A 436 -0.65 13.19 2.12
N SER A 437 -0.14 12.87 3.31
CA SER A 437 0.88 13.69 3.97
C SER A 437 2.25 13.44 3.35
N PRO A 438 3.20 14.39 3.40
CA PRO A 438 4.55 14.20 2.89
C PRO A 438 5.24 12.95 3.46
N GLU A 439 4.94 12.61 4.71
CA GLU A 439 5.43 11.41 5.40
C GLU A 439 4.78 10.11 4.90
N GLY A 440 3.51 10.15 4.46
CA GLY A 440 2.74 8.98 4.05
C GLY A 440 2.76 8.69 2.54
N VAL A 441 3.16 9.65 1.69
CA VAL A 441 3.16 9.53 0.22
C VAL A 441 4.12 8.47 -0.31
N LEU A 442 5.09 8.00 0.48
CA LEU A 442 6.03 6.96 0.08
C LEU A 442 5.32 5.63 -0.28
N VAL A 443 4.33 5.22 0.52
CA VAL A 443 3.57 3.99 0.32
C VAL A 443 2.82 3.96 -1.03
N PRO A 444 1.97 4.95 -1.36
CA PRO A 444 1.28 4.97 -2.66
C PRO A 444 2.26 5.14 -3.82
N LEU A 445 3.38 5.84 -3.64
CA LEU A 445 4.42 5.96 -4.67
C LEU A 445 5.06 4.60 -4.99
N ILE A 446 5.40 3.81 -3.96
CA ILE A 446 5.91 2.45 -4.13
C ILE A 446 4.90 1.57 -4.89
N ILE A 447 3.61 1.66 -4.56
CA ILE A 447 2.56 0.89 -5.24
C ILE A 447 2.46 1.31 -6.72
N VAL A 448 2.33 2.61 -7.00
CA VAL A 448 2.15 3.12 -8.37
C VAL A 448 3.39 2.80 -9.22
N PHE A 449 4.58 3.06 -8.70
CA PHE A 449 5.82 2.77 -9.42
C PHE A 449 6.05 1.27 -9.61
N GLY A 450 5.82 0.46 -8.56
CA GLY A 450 5.94 -0.99 -8.64
C GLY A 450 4.96 -1.63 -9.63
N LEU A 451 3.71 -1.17 -9.66
CA LEU A 451 2.72 -1.59 -10.66
C LEU A 451 3.11 -1.16 -12.08
N LEU A 452 3.61 0.07 -12.25
CA LEU A 452 4.06 0.57 -13.55
C LEU A 452 5.26 -0.23 -14.07
N VAL A 453 6.28 -0.46 -13.25
CA VAL A 453 7.45 -1.26 -13.62
C VAL A 453 7.04 -2.68 -13.97
N THR A 454 6.17 -3.29 -13.17
CA THR A 454 5.67 -4.64 -13.44
C THR A 454 4.87 -4.70 -14.75
N TYR A 455 4.03 -3.70 -15.02
CA TYR A 455 3.31 -3.57 -16.29
C TYR A 455 4.29 -3.51 -17.48
N LEU A 456 5.33 -2.67 -17.39
CA LEU A 456 6.33 -2.54 -18.45
C LEU A 456 7.12 -3.84 -18.64
N LEU A 457 7.44 -4.57 -17.56
CA LEU A 457 8.11 -5.87 -17.64
C LEU A 457 7.24 -6.92 -18.34
N ILE A 458 5.97 -7.04 -17.95
CA ILE A 458 5.04 -7.97 -18.61
C ILE A 458 4.91 -7.62 -20.09
N LYS A 459 4.75 -6.33 -20.42
CA LYS A 459 4.64 -5.87 -21.80
C LYS A 459 5.90 -6.13 -22.62
N GLY A 460 7.07 -5.84 -22.05
CA GLY A 460 8.36 -6.11 -22.66
C GLY A 460 8.53 -7.60 -22.99
N GLN A 461 8.11 -8.48 -22.09
CA GLN A 461 8.16 -9.94 -22.29
C GLN A 461 7.19 -10.41 -23.37
N ILE A 462 5.94 -9.94 -23.35
CA ILE A 462 4.95 -10.27 -24.40
C ILE A 462 5.47 -9.83 -25.78
N LEU A 463 6.10 -8.65 -25.86
CA LEU A 463 6.68 -8.12 -27.10
C LEU A 463 7.88 -8.96 -27.55
N LEU A 464 8.76 -9.34 -26.61
CA LEU A 464 9.93 -10.18 -26.89
C LEU A 464 9.51 -11.56 -27.40
N ASP A 465 8.51 -12.20 -26.76
CA ASP A 465 7.97 -13.48 -27.19
C ASP A 465 7.29 -13.39 -28.57
N ALA A 466 6.58 -12.30 -28.85
CA ALA A 466 6.01 -12.07 -30.17
C ALA A 466 7.11 -11.93 -31.25
N ARG A 467 8.19 -11.22 -30.93
CA ARG A 467 9.33 -11.01 -31.85
C ARG A 467 10.08 -12.30 -32.12
N THR A 468 10.41 -13.08 -31.09
CA THR A 468 11.15 -14.34 -31.25
C THR A 468 10.37 -15.36 -32.07
N ARG A 469 9.04 -15.42 -31.90
CA ARG A 469 8.17 -16.26 -32.74
C ARG A 469 8.12 -15.79 -34.19
N ALA A 470 8.02 -14.49 -34.44
CA ALA A 470 8.03 -13.96 -35.79
C ALA A 470 9.35 -14.31 -36.51
N VAL A 471 10.49 -14.14 -35.84
CA VAL A 471 11.81 -14.51 -36.38
C VAL A 471 11.91 -16.02 -36.62
N SER A 472 11.44 -16.85 -35.69
CA SER A 472 11.51 -18.31 -35.84
C SER A 472 10.60 -18.82 -36.96
N ALA A 473 9.41 -18.23 -37.13
CA ALA A 473 8.50 -18.57 -38.21
C ALA A 473 9.03 -18.14 -39.58
N LEU A 474 9.76 -17.02 -39.66
CA LEU A 474 10.47 -16.62 -40.87
C LEU A 474 11.58 -17.61 -41.20
N ARG A 475 12.46 -17.93 -40.23
CA ARG A 475 13.53 -18.92 -40.41
C ARG A 475 13.00 -20.28 -40.85
N ALA A 476 11.94 -20.78 -40.23
CA ALA A 476 11.35 -22.07 -40.60
C ALA A 476 10.76 -22.08 -42.03
N LYS A 477 10.31 -20.92 -42.55
CA LYS A 477 9.88 -20.80 -43.94
C LYS A 477 11.08 -20.77 -44.89
N ASP A 478 12.12 -20.01 -44.54
CA ASP A 478 13.35 -19.94 -45.34
C ASP A 478 14.00 -21.32 -45.43
N ASP A 479 14.16 -22.02 -44.30
CA ASP A 479 14.70 -23.39 -44.24
C ASP A 479 13.86 -24.36 -45.08
N ARG A 480 12.53 -24.23 -45.07
CA ARG A 480 11.64 -25.07 -45.88
C ARG A 480 11.81 -24.79 -47.38
N ILE A 481 11.95 -23.52 -47.78
CA ILE A 481 12.18 -23.14 -49.17
C ILE A 481 13.54 -23.68 -49.63
N GLN A 482 14.59 -23.50 -48.83
CA GLN A 482 15.92 -24.04 -49.13
C GLN A 482 15.88 -25.57 -49.22
N SER A 483 15.21 -26.25 -48.29
CA SER A 483 15.06 -27.71 -48.34
C SER A 483 14.32 -28.16 -49.60
N LEU A 484 13.24 -27.47 -50.01
CA LEU A 484 12.53 -27.78 -51.25
C LEU A 484 13.39 -27.52 -52.49
N PHE A 485 14.23 -26.49 -52.46
CA PHE A 485 15.15 -26.15 -53.55
C PHE A 485 16.24 -27.23 -53.72
N TYR A 486 16.95 -27.57 -52.64
CA TYR A 486 18.08 -28.50 -52.69
C TYR A 486 17.67 -29.97 -52.79
N GLN A 487 16.53 -30.37 -52.21
CA GLN A 487 16.06 -31.75 -52.26
C GLN A 487 15.11 -32.04 -53.43
N SER A 488 14.87 -31.06 -54.30
CA SER A 488 14.07 -31.27 -55.51
C SER A 488 14.76 -32.31 -56.41
N PRO A 489 14.05 -33.36 -56.88
CA PRO A 489 14.59 -34.32 -57.84
C PRO A 489 14.75 -33.74 -59.25
N GLU A 490 14.36 -32.48 -59.45
CA GLU A 490 14.44 -31.75 -60.71
C GLU A 490 15.52 -30.67 -60.65
N ALA A 491 16.08 -30.32 -61.81
CA ALA A 491 17.02 -29.21 -61.93
C ALA A 491 16.30 -27.87 -61.68
N VAL A 492 16.64 -27.18 -60.60
CA VAL A 492 16.04 -25.89 -60.24
C VAL A 492 17.10 -24.80 -60.36
N PHE A 493 16.72 -23.70 -61.03
CA PHE A 493 17.58 -22.54 -61.29
C PHE A 493 16.90 -21.28 -60.77
N GLU A 494 17.64 -20.47 -60.01
CA GLU A 494 17.26 -19.09 -59.68
C GLU A 494 18.02 -18.14 -60.61
N LEU A 495 17.29 -17.25 -61.28
CA LEU A 495 17.83 -16.32 -62.27
C LEU A 495 17.52 -14.87 -61.85
N SER A 496 18.50 -13.99 -62.01
CA SER A 496 18.29 -12.53 -61.93
C SER A 496 17.40 -12.05 -63.08
N ILE A 497 16.80 -10.86 -62.93
CA ILE A 497 16.04 -10.18 -63.99
C ILE A 497 16.89 -9.99 -65.25
N ASP A 498 18.21 -9.84 -65.10
CA ASP A 498 19.17 -9.70 -66.20
C ASP A 498 19.60 -11.05 -66.82
N GLY A 499 19.05 -12.18 -66.35
CA GLY A 499 19.34 -13.52 -66.87
C GLY A 499 20.57 -14.22 -66.29
N ARG A 500 21.20 -13.65 -65.25
CA ARG A 500 22.34 -14.26 -64.56
C ARG A 500 21.89 -15.34 -63.58
N TYR A 501 22.61 -16.46 -63.49
CA TYR A 501 22.31 -17.50 -62.49
C TYR A 501 22.67 -17.00 -61.09
N LEU A 502 21.72 -17.04 -60.15
CA LEU A 502 21.90 -16.62 -58.75
C LEU A 502 22.07 -17.81 -57.80
N ALA A 503 21.33 -18.88 -58.04
CA ALA A 503 21.44 -20.13 -57.29
C ALA A 503 21.05 -21.31 -58.19
N VAL A 504 21.67 -22.47 -57.94
CA VAL A 504 21.39 -23.73 -58.63
C VAL A 504 21.41 -24.86 -57.59
N ASN A 505 20.53 -25.85 -57.75
CA ASN A 505 20.58 -27.04 -56.89
C ASN A 505 21.58 -28.08 -57.43
N ASP A 506 21.86 -29.13 -56.65
CA ASP A 506 22.88 -30.14 -57.00
C ASP A 506 22.58 -30.85 -58.34
N ILE A 507 21.29 -31.09 -58.63
CA ILE A 507 20.86 -31.68 -59.90
C ILE A 507 21.14 -30.72 -61.06
N ALA A 508 20.80 -29.45 -60.93
CA ALA A 508 21.13 -28.42 -61.92
C ALA A 508 22.63 -28.31 -62.16
N THR A 509 23.44 -28.31 -61.09
CA THR A 509 24.91 -28.29 -61.13
C THR A 509 25.47 -29.47 -61.91
N SER A 510 24.94 -30.69 -61.68
CA SER A 510 25.38 -31.89 -62.39
C SER A 510 25.08 -31.87 -63.89
N ILE A 511 24.05 -31.12 -64.30
CA ILE A 511 23.60 -31.03 -65.68
C ILE A 511 24.31 -29.89 -66.42
N THR A 512 24.46 -28.73 -65.81
CA THR A 512 25.03 -27.53 -66.46
C THR A 512 26.53 -27.37 -66.22
N GLY A 513 27.09 -28.05 -65.22
CA GLY A 513 28.49 -27.87 -64.81
C GLY A 513 28.77 -26.54 -64.10
N LEU A 514 27.74 -25.77 -63.76
CA LEU A 514 27.90 -24.49 -63.05
C LEU A 514 28.27 -24.74 -61.59
N ILE A 515 29.49 -24.35 -61.21
CA ILE A 515 29.96 -24.30 -59.83
C ILE A 515 29.67 -22.94 -59.20
N GLU A 516 29.72 -22.83 -57.86
CA GLU A 516 29.41 -21.59 -57.13
C GLU A 516 30.21 -20.37 -57.63
N ASP A 517 31.47 -20.56 -58.05
CA ASP A 517 32.33 -19.50 -58.60
C ASP A 517 31.81 -18.88 -59.90
N ASN A 518 30.92 -19.58 -60.63
CA ASN A 518 30.33 -19.11 -61.88
C ASN A 518 28.99 -18.36 -61.67
N LEU A 519 28.43 -18.40 -60.45
CA LEU A 519 27.15 -17.77 -60.14
C LEU A 519 27.29 -16.25 -60.10
N GLY A 520 26.32 -15.53 -60.67
CA GLY A 520 26.31 -14.07 -60.81
C GLY A 520 27.10 -13.56 -62.03
N GLU A 521 28.08 -14.30 -62.53
CA GLU A 521 28.86 -13.90 -63.71
C GLU A 521 28.28 -14.47 -65.00
N VAL A 522 27.85 -15.73 -64.98
CA VAL A 522 27.35 -16.46 -66.15
C VAL A 522 25.86 -16.22 -66.38
N THR A 523 25.51 -15.95 -67.64
CA THR A 523 24.13 -15.72 -68.08
C THR A 523 23.55 -16.98 -68.70
N TYR A 524 22.23 -17.17 -68.69
CA TYR A 524 21.61 -18.32 -69.37
C TYR A 524 21.95 -18.41 -70.86
N HIS A 525 22.30 -17.29 -71.49
CA HIS A 525 22.79 -17.23 -72.87
C HIS A 525 24.12 -17.98 -73.08
N ASP A 526 24.99 -17.99 -72.06
CA ASP A 526 26.32 -18.62 -72.12
C ASP A 526 26.23 -20.13 -71.94
N VAL A 527 25.15 -20.62 -71.30
CA VAL A 527 24.91 -22.05 -71.06
C VAL A 527 24.04 -22.66 -72.18
N LEU A 528 23.08 -21.89 -72.70
CA LEU A 528 22.17 -22.28 -73.78
C LEU A 528 22.73 -21.88 -75.16
N CYS A 529 23.89 -22.42 -75.55
CA CYS A 529 24.48 -22.19 -76.88
C CYS A 529 23.98 -23.19 -77.95
N SER A 530 24.25 -22.88 -79.23
CA SER A 530 23.81 -23.66 -80.41
C SER A 530 24.22 -25.14 -80.40
N ASP A 531 25.26 -25.49 -79.64
CA ASP A 531 25.76 -26.85 -79.52
C ASP A 531 24.88 -27.71 -78.59
N ASN A 532 24.10 -27.09 -77.70
CA ASN A 532 23.35 -27.74 -76.62
C ASN A 532 21.82 -27.63 -76.76
N ILE A 533 21.32 -26.69 -77.58
CA ILE A 533 19.89 -26.46 -77.79
C ILE A 533 19.58 -26.01 -79.23
N THR A 534 18.45 -26.45 -79.78
CA THR A 534 17.98 -26.00 -81.10
C THR A 534 17.52 -24.53 -81.08
N GLU A 535 17.78 -23.80 -82.16
CA GLU A 535 17.47 -22.36 -82.29
C GLU A 535 15.99 -22.03 -82.00
N SER A 536 15.07 -22.94 -82.33
CA SER A 536 13.64 -22.80 -82.05
C SER A 536 13.30 -22.86 -80.56
N ASP A 537 13.96 -23.73 -79.79
CA ASP A 537 13.72 -23.87 -78.34
C ASP A 537 14.38 -22.73 -77.56
N TYR A 538 15.55 -22.28 -78.01
CA TYR A 538 16.20 -21.10 -77.44
C TYR A 538 15.31 -19.85 -77.59
N LYS A 539 14.77 -19.58 -78.79
CA LYS A 539 13.83 -18.46 -79.00
C LYS A 539 12.59 -18.58 -78.13
N ARG A 540 12.09 -19.81 -77.91
CA ARG A 540 10.95 -20.07 -77.04
C ARG A 540 11.27 -19.78 -75.57
N PHE A 541 12.44 -20.19 -75.08
CA PHE A 541 12.91 -19.90 -73.73
C PHE A 541 13.14 -18.40 -73.52
N ASP A 542 13.87 -17.73 -74.43
CA ASP A 542 14.17 -16.30 -74.36
C ASP A 542 12.88 -15.44 -74.36
N GLN A 543 11.89 -15.79 -75.19
CA GLN A 543 10.58 -15.13 -75.16
C GLN A 543 9.81 -15.37 -73.85
N ALA A 544 9.84 -16.59 -73.31
CA ALA A 544 9.20 -16.89 -72.04
C ALA A 544 9.87 -16.16 -70.86
N PHE A 545 11.20 -16.13 -70.83
CA PHE A 545 11.98 -15.41 -69.83
C PHE A 545 11.67 -13.91 -69.86
N LYS A 546 11.77 -13.27 -71.04
CA LYS A 546 11.45 -11.83 -71.21
C LYS A 546 10.01 -11.50 -70.81
N LYS A 547 9.06 -12.37 -71.13
CA LYS A 547 7.65 -12.19 -70.74
C LYS A 547 7.45 -12.26 -69.22
N THR A 548 8.15 -13.17 -68.54
CA THR A 548 8.14 -13.30 -67.08
C THR A 548 8.79 -12.08 -66.40
N CYS A 549 9.91 -11.57 -66.91
CA CYS A 549 10.58 -10.39 -66.36
C CYS A 549 9.77 -9.09 -66.53
N GLN A 550 8.84 -9.03 -67.48
CA GLN A 550 7.97 -7.86 -67.72
C GLN A 550 6.75 -7.80 -66.79
N TRP A 551 6.44 -8.87 -66.05
CA TRP A 551 5.29 -8.92 -65.15
C TRP A 551 5.72 -8.75 -63.68
N PRO A 552 5.08 -7.87 -62.88
CA PRO A 552 5.55 -7.50 -61.54
C PRO A 552 5.23 -8.54 -60.44
N PHE A 553 4.80 -9.75 -60.81
CA PHE A 553 4.45 -10.80 -59.84
C PHE A 553 5.50 -11.90 -59.86
N THR A 554 6.00 -12.25 -58.68
CA THR A 554 6.97 -13.33 -58.45
C THR A 554 6.36 -14.67 -58.86
N LEU A 555 6.61 -15.10 -60.11
CA LEU A 555 6.30 -16.46 -60.56
C LEU A 555 7.28 -17.45 -59.90
N THR A 556 6.83 -18.15 -58.86
CA THR A 556 7.50 -19.36 -58.38
C THR A 556 6.95 -20.55 -59.17
N HIS A 557 7.62 -20.91 -60.28
CA HIS A 557 7.30 -22.13 -61.02
C HIS A 557 8.49 -23.09 -61.01
N PHE A 558 8.23 -24.31 -60.52
CA PHE A 558 9.12 -25.45 -60.70
C PHE A 558 8.97 -25.98 -62.14
N TRP A 559 10.10 -26.23 -62.79
CA TRP A 559 10.18 -26.87 -64.11
C TRP A 559 11.04 -28.13 -64.01
N PRO A 560 10.53 -29.29 -64.46
CA PRO A 560 11.39 -30.44 -64.71
C PRO A 560 12.18 -30.20 -65.99
N ILE A 561 13.44 -29.84 -65.88
CA ILE A 561 14.38 -29.99 -67.01
C ILE A 561 14.90 -31.42 -66.96
N LYS A 562 14.31 -32.30 -67.78
CA LYS A 562 14.78 -33.67 -67.98
C LYS A 562 15.94 -33.67 -68.99
N LEU A 563 17.12 -33.25 -68.55
CA LEU A 563 18.36 -33.44 -69.31
C LEU A 563 18.99 -34.77 -68.91
N THR A 564 18.57 -35.82 -69.62
CA THR A 564 19.23 -37.14 -69.60
C THR A 564 19.66 -37.45 -71.03
N HIS A 565 20.97 -37.61 -71.26
CA HIS A 565 21.53 -38.06 -72.54
C HIS A 565 21.00 -39.46 -72.94
N PRO A 566 21.05 -39.88 -74.22
CA PRO A 566 20.69 -39.19 -75.44
C PRO A 566 19.63 -40.02 -76.19
N VAL A 567 18.36 -39.98 -75.80
CA VAL A 567 17.26 -40.41 -76.68
C VAL A 567 16.11 -39.42 -76.52
N TRP A 568 15.99 -38.56 -77.52
CA TRP A 568 14.97 -37.53 -77.62
C TRP A 568 13.60 -38.17 -77.91
N SER A 569 12.74 -38.32 -76.91
CA SER A 569 11.27 -38.42 -77.15
C SER A 569 10.43 -38.17 -75.89
N ASN A 570 10.17 -36.90 -75.59
CA ASN A 570 8.83 -36.37 -75.32
C ASN A 570 8.95 -34.92 -74.86
N ARG A 571 8.54 -33.99 -75.73
CA ARG A 571 8.47 -32.56 -75.43
C ARG A 571 7.01 -32.20 -75.17
N SER A 572 6.62 -32.13 -73.90
CA SER A 572 5.33 -31.55 -73.50
C SER A 572 5.59 -30.36 -72.58
N PHE A 573 5.20 -29.17 -73.05
CA PHE A 573 5.19 -27.94 -72.29
C PHE A 573 3.75 -27.68 -71.84
N SER A 574 3.46 -27.79 -70.54
CA SER A 574 2.13 -27.47 -69.98
C SER A 574 2.21 -26.27 -69.04
N VAL A 575 1.26 -25.35 -69.20
CA VAL A 575 1.10 -24.14 -68.40
C VAL A 575 -0.16 -24.28 -67.57
N SER A 576 -0.09 -24.14 -66.25
CA SER A 576 -1.29 -23.92 -65.42
C SER A 576 -1.08 -22.76 -64.47
N VAL A 577 -2.15 -21.98 -64.30
CA VAL A 577 -2.22 -20.78 -63.46
C VAL A 577 -2.85 -21.19 -62.14
N ASP A 578 -2.22 -20.83 -61.01
CA ASP A 578 -2.92 -20.79 -59.72
C ASP A 578 -2.88 -19.37 -59.18
N SER A 579 -4.07 -18.82 -58.95
CA SER A 579 -4.29 -17.48 -58.42
C SER A 579 -4.49 -17.56 -56.90
N SER A 580 -3.57 -16.99 -56.12
CA SER A 580 -3.77 -16.75 -54.69
C SER A 580 -3.25 -15.39 -54.28
#